data_AF-A0A0A9AKI4-F1
#
_entry.id   AF-A0A0A9AKI4-F1
#
_cell.length_a   1.000
_cell.length_b   1.000
_cell.length_c   1.000
_cell.angle_alpha   90.00
_cell.angle_beta   90.00
_cell.angle_gamma   90.00
#
_symmetry.space_group_name_H-M   'P 1'
#
loop_
_entity.id
_entity.type
_entity.pdbx_description
1 polymer ?
#
loop_
_entity_poly.entity_id
_entity_poly.type
_entity_poly.pdbx_seq_one_letter_code
_entity_poly.pdbx_strand_id
1 'polypeptide(L)'
;MVNELNISRPRLKALGSPEEYAENLKLGPKKGGVMAIVDERPYVELFLSTYCKIAVAGSDFTSRGWGFAFPRDSPLQVDLSTAILALSENGELQRIHDKWLKTGECTADNTEFVDSNELRLDSFWGLFLICGVACVLALLIYFGIMLRRFLRHEPPESAISSEPGSLKSRCSLKKFLSFVDEKEPPKKKRSSSLRGSSMPTTPMSNHRGLDVERPVRPDRSGSVIDIEN
;
A
#
# COMPACT_ATOMS: atom_id res chain seq x y z
N MET A 1 35.79 8.54 -8.32
CA MET A 1 34.71 7.57 -8.59
C MET A 1 35.20 6.13 -8.61
N VAL A 2 35.86 5.65 -9.67
CA VAL A 2 36.24 4.22 -9.86
C VAL A 2 36.91 3.59 -8.63
N ASN A 3 37.94 4.25 -8.09
CA ASN A 3 38.70 3.77 -6.92
C ASN A 3 37.96 3.99 -5.58
N GLU A 4 37.01 4.93 -5.53
CA GLU A 4 36.24 5.27 -4.32
C GLU A 4 35.08 4.28 -4.11
N LEU A 5 34.48 3.81 -5.21
CA LEU A 5 33.34 2.88 -5.20
C LEU A 5 33.76 1.40 -5.36
N ASN A 6 35.06 1.13 -5.48
CA ASN A 6 35.63 -0.21 -5.72
C ASN A 6 35.02 -0.95 -6.95
N ILE A 7 34.71 -0.20 -8.02
CA ILE A 7 34.11 -0.76 -9.24
C ILE A 7 35.20 -1.04 -10.26
N SER A 8 35.40 -2.31 -10.62
CA SER A 8 36.37 -2.72 -11.64
C SER A 8 35.98 -2.17 -13.02
N ARG A 9 36.93 -1.48 -13.70
CA ARG A 9 36.69 -0.75 -14.96
C ARG A 9 35.95 -1.54 -16.06
N PRO A 10 36.21 -2.84 -16.31
CA PRO A 10 35.48 -3.60 -17.35
C PRO A 10 33.98 -3.79 -17.07
N ARG A 11 33.48 -3.43 -15.88
CA ARG A 11 32.05 -3.42 -15.54
C ARG A 11 31.37 -2.07 -15.83
N LEU A 12 32.13 -1.04 -16.20
CA LEU A 12 31.60 0.27 -16.55
C LEU A 12 31.31 0.31 -18.05
N LYS A 13 30.04 0.51 -18.41
CA LYS A 13 29.61 0.81 -19.77
C LYS A 13 29.34 2.30 -19.86
N ALA A 14 30.05 3.02 -20.73
CA ALA A 14 29.70 4.39 -21.06
C ALA A 14 28.41 4.37 -21.90
N LEU A 15 27.43 5.19 -21.49
CA LEU A 15 26.17 5.41 -22.22
C LEU A 15 26.07 6.91 -22.51
N GLY A 16 25.53 7.28 -23.68
CA GLY A 16 25.59 8.65 -24.20
C GLY A 16 24.32 9.49 -24.05
N SER A 17 23.16 8.88 -23.78
CA SER A 17 21.87 9.61 -23.73
C SER A 17 20.86 9.04 -22.72
N PRO A 18 19.85 9.83 -22.31
CA PRO A 18 18.77 9.39 -21.42
C PRO A 18 18.01 8.16 -21.94
N GLU A 19 17.82 8.06 -23.25
CA GLU A 19 17.13 6.93 -23.88
C GLU A 19 17.97 5.64 -23.72
N GLU A 20 19.29 5.74 -23.96
CA GLU A 20 20.22 4.64 -23.75
C GLU A 20 20.26 4.20 -22.28
N TYR A 21 20.17 5.14 -21.32
CA TYR A 21 20.07 4.83 -19.90
C TYR A 21 18.81 3.98 -19.62
N ALA A 22 17.66 4.43 -20.12
CA ALA A 22 16.38 3.75 -19.92
C ALA A 22 16.35 2.35 -20.57
N GLU A 23 16.88 2.18 -21.78
CA GLU A 23 16.95 0.87 -22.44
C GLU A 23 17.89 -0.10 -21.72
N ASN A 24 19.08 0.34 -21.33
CA ASN A 24 20.04 -0.53 -20.65
C ASN A 24 19.57 -0.94 -19.25
N LEU A 25 18.84 -0.08 -18.53
CA LEU A 25 18.19 -0.43 -17.28
C LEU A 25 17.04 -1.43 -17.48
N LYS A 26 16.19 -1.25 -18.51
CA LYS A 26 15.09 -2.19 -18.86
C LYS A 26 15.61 -3.57 -19.28
N LEU A 27 16.76 -3.64 -19.95
CA LEU A 27 17.43 -4.90 -20.30
C LEU A 27 17.98 -5.60 -19.06
N GLY A 28 18.63 -4.83 -18.17
CA GLY A 28 19.28 -5.33 -16.96
C GLY A 28 20.53 -6.18 -17.23
N PRO A 29 21.34 -6.47 -16.20
CA PRO A 29 22.64 -7.13 -16.37
C PRO A 29 22.55 -8.56 -16.92
N LYS A 30 21.40 -9.24 -16.77
CA LYS A 30 21.17 -10.58 -17.32
C LYS A 30 20.98 -10.62 -18.84
N LYS A 31 20.72 -9.48 -19.49
CA LYS A 31 20.52 -9.36 -20.95
C LYS A 31 21.54 -8.44 -21.64
N GLY A 32 22.68 -8.18 -21.00
CA GLY A 32 23.71 -7.26 -21.51
C GLY A 32 23.43 -5.77 -21.29
N GLY A 33 22.38 -5.44 -20.53
CA GLY A 33 22.14 -4.10 -20.00
C GLY A 33 22.93 -3.82 -18.71
N VAL A 34 22.50 -2.83 -17.94
CA VAL A 34 23.18 -2.38 -16.71
C VAL A 34 22.32 -2.60 -15.46
N MET A 35 22.96 -2.67 -14.29
CA MET A 35 22.28 -2.82 -13.00
C MET A 35 21.79 -1.47 -12.43
N ALA A 36 22.55 -0.41 -12.70
CA ALA A 36 22.30 0.96 -12.24
C ALA A 36 23.03 1.94 -13.18
N ILE A 37 22.61 3.19 -13.15
CA ILE A 37 23.31 4.35 -13.73
C ILE A 37 23.84 5.19 -12.56
N VAL A 38 24.97 5.88 -12.77
CA VAL A 38 25.46 6.90 -11.85
C VAL A 38 25.90 8.10 -12.69
N ASP A 39 25.29 9.25 -12.42
CA ASP A 39 25.45 10.50 -13.14
C ASP A 39 25.21 11.67 -12.16
N GLU A 40 25.46 12.91 -12.57
CA GLU A 40 25.23 14.10 -11.76
C GLU A 40 23.74 14.29 -11.43
N ARG A 41 23.47 14.67 -10.18
CA ARG A 41 22.10 14.73 -9.62
C ARG A 41 21.06 15.49 -10.47
N PRO A 42 21.31 16.68 -11.07
CA PRO A 42 20.31 17.35 -11.89
C PRO A 42 19.93 16.58 -13.17
N TYR A 43 20.86 15.79 -13.75
CA TYR A 43 20.53 14.91 -14.88
C TYR A 43 19.69 13.72 -14.43
N VAL A 44 19.97 13.16 -13.24
CA VAL A 44 19.17 12.09 -12.64
C VAL A 44 17.76 12.57 -12.29
N GLU A 45 17.60 13.75 -11.66
CA GLU A 45 16.28 14.31 -11.35
C GLU A 45 15.46 14.57 -12.63
N LEU A 46 16.08 15.14 -13.68
CA LEU A 46 15.43 15.35 -14.98
C LEU A 46 15.05 14.03 -15.66
N PHE A 47 15.94 13.03 -15.66
CA PHE A 47 15.68 11.70 -16.22
C PHE A 47 14.51 10.99 -15.52
N LEU A 48 14.45 11.04 -14.19
CA LEU A 48 13.36 10.44 -13.42
C LEU A 48 12.04 11.19 -13.58
N SER A 49 12.08 12.48 -13.95
CA SER A 49 10.90 13.27 -14.31
C SER A 49 10.17 12.76 -15.57
N THR A 50 10.88 12.00 -16.43
CA THR A 50 10.37 11.37 -17.65
C THR A 50 10.17 9.86 -17.50
N TYR A 51 11.03 9.15 -16.75
CA TYR A 51 11.04 7.68 -16.68
C TYR A 51 10.56 7.13 -15.32
N CYS A 52 9.26 7.32 -15.04
CA CYS A 52 8.59 7.08 -13.75
C CYS A 52 8.71 5.65 -13.16
N LYS A 53 9.14 4.66 -13.95
CA LYS A 53 9.31 3.25 -13.52
C LYS A 53 10.75 2.94 -13.06
N ILE A 54 11.55 3.97 -12.80
CA ILE A 54 12.93 3.92 -12.32
C ILE A 54 13.02 4.83 -11.08
N ALA A 55 13.96 4.57 -10.17
CA ALA A 55 14.17 5.38 -8.96
C ALA A 55 15.65 5.42 -8.57
N VAL A 56 16.04 6.42 -7.76
CA VAL A 56 17.36 6.47 -7.11
C VAL A 56 17.42 5.38 -6.02
N ALA A 57 18.58 4.73 -5.88
CA ALA A 57 18.84 3.78 -4.80
C ALA A 57 20.10 4.20 -4.02
N GLY A 58 19.97 4.37 -2.70
CA GLY A 58 21.03 4.85 -1.82
C GLY A 58 21.06 6.37 -1.67
N SER A 59 22.22 6.91 -1.31
CA SER A 59 22.48 8.34 -1.08
C SER A 59 23.46 8.90 -2.10
N ASP A 60 23.43 10.22 -2.33
CA ASP A 60 24.37 10.94 -3.20
C ASP A 60 25.83 10.59 -2.87
N PHE A 61 26.58 10.10 -3.87
CA PHE A 61 27.97 9.62 -3.67
C PHE A 61 28.98 10.75 -3.43
N THR A 62 28.67 11.97 -3.90
CA THR A 62 29.57 13.13 -3.83
C THR A 62 28.79 14.43 -3.65
N SER A 63 29.07 15.19 -2.59
CA SER A 63 28.50 16.52 -2.32
C SER A 63 29.16 17.66 -3.12
N ARG A 64 29.53 17.41 -4.38
CA ARG A 64 30.16 18.44 -5.24
C ARG A 64 29.09 19.34 -5.83
N GLY A 65 29.32 20.66 -5.74
CA GLY A 65 28.45 21.68 -6.31
C GLY A 65 28.90 22.12 -7.70
N TRP A 66 27.96 22.66 -8.47
CA TRP A 66 28.22 23.35 -9.73
C TRP A 66 28.59 24.82 -9.45
N GLY A 67 29.34 25.46 -10.36
CA GLY A 67 29.78 26.84 -10.18
C GLY A 67 30.21 27.51 -11.48
N PHE A 68 30.22 28.84 -11.47
CA PHE A 68 30.62 29.67 -12.60
C PHE A 68 32.11 30.05 -12.51
N ALA A 69 32.83 29.93 -13.62
CA ALA A 69 34.26 30.25 -13.70
C ALA A 69 34.48 31.56 -14.48
N PHE A 70 35.36 32.40 -13.96
CA PHE A 70 35.72 33.70 -14.54
C PHE A 70 37.24 33.84 -14.68
N PRO A 71 37.73 34.74 -15.56
CA PRO A 71 39.12 35.18 -15.51
C PRO A 71 39.47 35.74 -14.13
N ARG A 72 40.72 35.56 -13.72
CA ARG A 72 41.21 36.07 -12.44
C ARG A 72 41.01 37.59 -12.35
N ASP A 73 40.66 38.06 -11.15
CA ASP A 73 40.49 39.48 -10.81
C ASP A 73 39.35 40.18 -11.61
N SER A 74 38.41 39.41 -12.18
CA SER A 74 37.22 39.92 -12.86
C SER A 74 36.12 40.34 -11.86
N PRO A 75 35.54 41.55 -11.96
CA PRO A 75 34.50 42.01 -11.04
C PRO A 75 33.21 41.17 -11.13
N LEU A 76 32.93 40.59 -12.29
CA LEU A 76 31.76 39.74 -12.55
C LEU A 76 31.68 38.52 -11.61
N GLN A 77 32.81 38.06 -11.08
CA GLN A 77 32.83 36.99 -10.09
C GLN A 77 32.10 37.40 -8.80
N VAL A 78 32.32 38.63 -8.33
CA VAL A 78 31.67 39.16 -7.12
C VAL A 78 30.20 39.41 -7.39
N ASP A 79 29.88 40.14 -8.47
CA ASP A 79 28.51 40.51 -8.83
C ASP A 79 27.61 39.26 -8.98
N LEU A 80 28.05 38.23 -9.70
CA LEU A 80 27.26 37.01 -9.88
C LEU A 80 27.16 36.20 -8.57
N SER A 81 28.23 36.13 -7.76
CA SER A 81 28.18 35.40 -6.48
C SER A 81 27.18 36.04 -5.51
N THR A 82 27.17 37.38 -5.42
CA THR A 82 26.20 38.13 -4.61
C THR A 82 24.77 37.97 -5.16
N ALA A 83 24.58 37.98 -6.48
CA ALA A 83 23.27 37.76 -7.09
C ALA A 83 22.72 36.33 -6.82
N ILE A 84 23.58 35.30 -6.91
CA ILE A 84 23.19 33.92 -6.60
C ILE A 84 22.83 33.77 -5.11
N LEU A 85 23.59 34.40 -4.21
CA LEU A 85 23.29 34.39 -2.78
C LEU A 85 21.92 35.02 -2.50
N ALA A 86 21.63 36.21 -3.04
CA ALA A 86 20.35 36.87 -2.87
C ALA A 86 19.16 36.06 -3.42
N LEU A 87 19.35 35.36 -4.55
CA LEU A 87 18.36 34.42 -5.11
C LEU A 87 18.19 33.13 -4.27
N SER A 88 19.21 32.75 -3.51
CA SER A 88 19.13 31.62 -2.57
C SER A 88 18.41 32.03 -1.28
N GLU A 89 18.68 33.22 -0.75
CA GLU A 89 18.08 33.76 0.48
C GLU A 89 16.59 34.05 0.33
N ASN A 90 16.16 34.58 -0.82
CA ASN A 90 14.74 34.85 -1.10
C ASN A 90 13.97 33.62 -1.64
N GLY A 91 14.64 32.50 -1.90
CA GLY A 91 14.06 31.26 -2.41
C GLY A 91 13.73 31.22 -3.90
N GLU A 92 13.95 32.30 -4.67
CA GLU A 92 13.72 32.30 -6.12
C GLU A 92 14.60 31.27 -6.85
N LEU A 93 15.80 30.95 -6.33
CA LEU A 93 16.66 29.90 -6.87
C LEU A 93 15.99 28.51 -6.82
N GLN A 94 15.23 28.20 -5.77
CA GLN A 94 14.44 26.97 -5.68
C GLN A 94 13.24 26.99 -6.65
N ARG A 95 12.62 28.16 -6.87
CA ARG A 95 11.54 28.31 -7.85
C ARG A 95 12.04 28.15 -9.29
N ILE A 96 13.26 28.62 -9.58
CA ILE A 96 13.96 28.40 -10.85
C ILE A 96 14.29 26.92 -11.00
N HIS A 97 14.89 26.29 -9.99
CA HIS A 97 15.18 24.85 -9.97
C HIS A 97 13.93 24.02 -10.31
N ASP A 98 12.84 24.22 -9.57
CA ASP A 98 11.64 23.40 -9.70
C ASP A 98 10.89 23.65 -11.02
N LYS A 99 10.93 24.89 -11.54
CA LYS A 99 10.35 25.25 -12.85
C LYS A 99 11.07 24.62 -14.04
N TRP A 100 12.35 24.26 -13.91
CA TRP A 100 13.15 23.69 -15.02
C TRP A 100 13.48 22.20 -14.85
N LEU A 101 13.53 21.67 -13.62
CA LEU A 101 13.97 20.29 -13.35
C LEU A 101 12.88 19.37 -12.76
N LYS A 102 11.81 19.91 -12.15
CA LYS A 102 10.71 19.10 -11.58
C LYS A 102 9.43 19.07 -12.44
N THR A 103 9.49 19.61 -13.65
CA THR A 103 8.35 19.81 -14.58
C THR A 103 7.92 18.51 -15.31
N GLY A 104 8.19 17.34 -14.72
CA GLY A 104 8.04 16.03 -15.35
C GLY A 104 6.62 15.50 -15.50
N GLU A 105 6.40 14.74 -16.57
CA GLU A 105 5.14 14.09 -16.93
C GLU A 105 4.71 13.01 -15.92
N CYS A 106 5.64 12.48 -15.12
CA CYS A 106 5.39 11.53 -14.03
C CYS A 106 4.46 12.04 -12.91
N THR A 107 4.00 13.28 -12.99
CA THR A 107 2.96 13.84 -12.12
C THR A 107 1.53 13.43 -12.53
N ALA A 108 1.32 12.92 -13.75
CA ALA A 108 -0.02 12.80 -14.34
C ALA A 108 -0.57 11.38 -14.59
N ASP A 109 0.25 10.31 -14.60
CA ASP A 109 -0.25 8.94 -14.79
C ASP A 109 -0.30 8.11 -13.49
N ASN A 110 -1.11 8.62 -12.56
CA ASN A 110 -1.46 7.94 -11.31
C ASN A 110 -2.52 6.83 -11.52
N THR A 111 -2.53 6.15 -12.68
CA THR A 111 -3.46 5.03 -12.95
C THR A 111 -2.81 3.66 -12.76
N GLU A 112 -1.57 3.44 -13.21
CA GLU A 112 -0.84 2.19 -12.92
C GLU A 112 -0.15 2.17 -11.54
N PHE A 113 0.30 3.32 -11.02
CA PHE A 113 1.09 3.34 -9.77
C PHE A 113 0.23 3.44 -8.49
N VAL A 114 -1.03 3.88 -8.58
CA VAL A 114 -1.96 3.90 -7.43
C VAL A 114 -2.40 2.48 -7.05
N ASP A 115 -2.55 1.57 -8.03
CA ASP A 115 -2.79 0.14 -7.81
C ASP A 115 -1.62 -0.58 -7.10
N SER A 116 -0.45 0.08 -6.99
CA SER A 116 0.71 -0.41 -6.22
C SER A 116 0.74 0.07 -4.76
N ASN A 117 -0.05 1.10 -4.40
CA ASN A 117 -0.14 1.63 -3.03
C ASN A 117 -1.40 1.18 -2.28
N GLU A 118 -2.37 0.56 -2.95
CA GLU A 118 -3.33 -0.30 -2.24
C GLU A 118 -2.60 -1.52 -1.67
N LEU A 119 -2.78 -1.77 -0.36
CA LEU A 119 -2.24 -2.95 0.30
C LEU A 119 -3.06 -4.20 -0.09
N ARG A 120 -2.82 -4.70 -1.32
CA ARG A 120 -3.45 -5.89 -1.89
C ARG A 120 -3.46 -7.04 -0.87
N LEU A 121 -4.60 -7.72 -0.73
CA LEU A 121 -4.79 -8.81 0.25
C LEU A 121 -3.76 -9.95 0.13
N ASP A 122 -3.18 -10.11 -1.05
CA ASP A 122 -1.99 -10.91 -1.38
C ASP A 122 -0.85 -10.72 -0.35
N SER A 123 -0.53 -9.46 -0.03
CA SER A 123 0.52 -9.07 0.93
C SER A 123 0.19 -9.44 2.38
N PHE A 124 -1.09 -9.72 2.69
CA PHE A 124 -1.56 -10.10 4.02
C PHE A 124 -1.70 -11.63 4.20
N TRP A 125 -1.15 -12.45 3.29
CA TRP A 125 -1.16 -13.92 3.39
C TRP A 125 -0.76 -14.43 4.77
N GLY A 126 0.27 -13.84 5.40
CA GLY A 126 0.72 -14.22 6.75
C GLY A 126 -0.34 -14.02 7.83
N LEU A 127 -1.12 -12.94 7.78
CA LEU A 127 -2.22 -12.68 8.71
C LEU A 127 -3.37 -13.68 8.49
N PHE A 128 -3.70 -13.97 7.23
CA PHE A 128 -4.71 -14.97 6.89
C PHE A 128 -4.32 -16.38 7.36
N LEU A 129 -3.04 -16.75 7.19
CA LEU A 129 -2.49 -18.02 7.67
C LEU A 129 -2.62 -18.16 9.20
N ILE A 130 -2.19 -17.14 9.95
CA ILE A 130 -2.25 -17.14 11.43
C ILE A 130 -3.70 -17.23 11.91
N CYS A 131 -4.60 -16.42 11.34
CA CYS A 131 -6.02 -16.43 11.67
C CYS A 131 -6.67 -17.78 11.34
N GLY A 132 -6.41 -18.32 10.15
CA GLY A 132 -6.93 -19.63 9.71
C GLY A 132 -6.49 -20.78 10.61
N VAL A 133 -5.19 -20.84 10.97
CA VAL A 133 -4.67 -21.86 11.89
C VAL A 133 -5.27 -21.72 13.29
N ALA A 134 -5.41 -20.50 13.82
CA ALA A 134 -6.05 -20.26 15.11
C ALA A 134 -7.52 -20.72 15.12
N CYS A 135 -8.29 -20.39 14.07
CA CYS A 135 -9.68 -20.83 13.92
C CYS A 135 -9.79 -22.36 13.81
N VAL A 136 -8.93 -23.03 13.02
CA VAL A 136 -8.94 -24.49 12.89
C VAL A 136 -8.59 -25.16 14.23
N LEU A 137 -7.58 -24.67 14.96
CA LEU A 137 -7.24 -25.19 16.28
C LEU A 137 -8.39 -25.00 17.29
N ALA A 138 -9.04 -23.84 17.31
CA ALA A 138 -10.19 -23.59 18.18
C ALA A 138 -11.36 -24.54 17.86
N LEU A 139 -11.67 -24.77 16.57
CA LEU A 139 -12.70 -25.71 16.14
C LEU A 139 -12.35 -27.16 16.50
N LEU A 140 -11.09 -27.58 16.34
CA LEU A 140 -10.64 -28.93 16.72
C LEU A 140 -10.71 -29.15 18.23
N ILE A 141 -10.33 -28.16 19.05
CA ILE A 141 -10.45 -28.21 20.51
C ILE A 141 -11.93 -28.29 20.92
N TYR A 142 -12.78 -27.42 20.37
CA TYR A 142 -14.22 -27.43 20.64
C TYR A 142 -14.86 -28.76 20.26
N PHE A 143 -14.60 -29.26 19.05
CA PHE A 143 -15.12 -30.55 18.58
C PHE A 143 -14.59 -31.71 19.44
N GLY A 144 -13.32 -31.70 19.83
CA GLY A 144 -12.73 -32.69 20.73
C GLY A 144 -13.39 -32.71 22.11
N ILE A 145 -13.72 -31.54 22.68
CA ILE A 145 -14.47 -31.42 23.94
C ILE A 145 -15.91 -31.92 23.77
N MET A 146 -16.59 -31.51 22.69
CA MET A 146 -17.97 -31.88 22.38
C MET A 146 -18.11 -33.40 22.17
N LEU A 147 -17.20 -34.00 21.40
CA LEU A 147 -17.14 -35.44 21.15
C LEU A 147 -16.80 -36.23 22.43
N ARG A 148 -15.85 -35.76 23.25
CA ARG A 148 -15.58 -36.35 24.58
C ARG A 148 -16.80 -36.28 25.51
N ARG A 149 -17.56 -35.19 25.47
CA ARG A 149 -18.78 -35.03 26.28
C ARG A 149 -19.90 -35.95 25.79
N PHE A 150 -20.03 -36.13 24.48
CA PHE A 150 -20.98 -37.07 23.85
C PHE A 150 -20.64 -38.53 24.16
N LEU A 151 -19.37 -38.93 23.99
CA LEU A 151 -18.89 -40.29 24.32
C LEU A 151 -19.01 -40.61 25.83
N ARG A 152 -18.90 -39.61 26.72
CA ARG A 152 -19.20 -39.76 28.16
C ARG A 152 -20.70 -39.78 28.50
N HIS A 153 -21.60 -39.64 27.52
CA HIS A 153 -23.05 -39.75 27.70
C HIS A 153 -23.64 -41.04 27.08
N GLU A 154 -22.80 -41.97 26.57
CA GLU A 154 -23.23 -43.35 26.33
C GLU A 154 -23.11 -44.11 27.67
N PRO A 155 -24.22 -44.52 28.32
CA PRO A 155 -24.14 -45.31 29.54
C PRO A 155 -23.65 -46.72 29.23
N PRO A 156 -22.95 -47.39 30.16
CA PRO A 156 -22.65 -48.81 30.01
C PRO A 156 -23.93 -49.63 30.25
N GLU A 157 -24.71 -49.89 29.20
CA GLU A 157 -25.77 -50.90 29.26
C GLU A 157 -25.14 -52.28 29.49
N SER A 158 -25.35 -52.81 30.69
CA SER A 158 -24.88 -54.11 31.10
C SER A 158 -25.80 -55.22 30.59
N ALA A 159 -25.18 -56.28 30.05
CA ALA A 159 -25.69 -57.64 29.84
C ALA A 159 -26.42 -57.99 28.51
N ILE A 160 -25.74 -58.86 27.73
CA ILE A 160 -26.31 -60.00 26.96
C ILE A 160 -27.19 -59.60 25.74
N SER A 161 -26.90 -59.94 24.47
CA SER A 161 -26.15 -61.08 23.90
C SER A 161 -25.64 -60.85 22.46
N SER A 162 -24.63 -61.66 22.09
CA SER A 162 -24.36 -62.35 20.80
C SER A 162 -24.44 -61.66 19.41
N GLU A 163 -23.51 -62.12 18.57
CA GLU A 163 -23.36 -62.03 17.10
C GLU A 163 -22.76 -60.77 16.43
N PRO A 164 -21.95 -60.94 15.35
CA PRO A 164 -21.08 -59.89 14.83
C PRO A 164 -21.55 -59.27 13.50
N GLY A 165 -21.22 -57.99 13.28
CA GLY A 165 -21.14 -57.44 11.92
C GLY A 165 -21.33 -55.93 11.77
N SER A 166 -20.89 -55.42 10.61
CA SER A 166 -21.24 -54.11 10.02
C SER A 166 -20.85 -52.83 10.78
N LEU A 167 -19.65 -52.32 10.46
CA LEU A 167 -19.39 -50.87 10.22
C LEU A 167 -20.11 -49.86 11.14
N LYS A 168 -19.66 -49.76 12.40
CA LYS A 168 -20.15 -48.78 13.42
C LYS A 168 -20.04 -47.29 13.04
N SER A 169 -19.52 -46.96 11.85
CA SER A 169 -19.38 -45.59 11.34
C SER A 169 -20.70 -44.94 10.84
N ARG A 170 -21.77 -45.72 10.61
CA ARG A 170 -23.00 -45.23 9.94
C ARG A 170 -24.08 -44.61 10.83
N CYS A 171 -23.94 -44.65 12.17
CA CYS A 171 -24.98 -44.17 13.08
C CYS A 171 -24.86 -42.68 13.46
N SER A 172 -23.65 -42.16 13.66
CA SER A 172 -23.48 -40.79 14.20
C SER A 172 -23.94 -39.69 13.23
N LEU A 173 -23.68 -39.86 11.92
CA LEU A 173 -24.10 -38.89 10.90
C LEU A 173 -25.62 -38.82 10.73
N LYS A 174 -26.36 -39.90 11.01
CA LYS A 174 -27.83 -39.90 10.94
C LYS A 174 -28.45 -38.98 11.99
N LYS A 175 -27.94 -39.01 13.23
CA LYS A 175 -28.39 -38.11 14.31
C LYS A 175 -28.06 -36.63 14.03
N PHE A 176 -26.98 -36.36 13.32
CA PHE A 176 -26.65 -34.99 12.88
C PHE A 176 -27.57 -34.50 11.76
N LEU A 177 -27.84 -35.33 10.74
CA LEU A 177 -28.74 -34.96 9.64
C LEU A 177 -30.17 -34.67 10.14
N SER A 178 -30.74 -35.49 11.02
CA SER A 178 -32.07 -35.21 11.61
C SER A 178 -32.13 -33.92 12.42
N PHE A 179 -31.00 -33.46 12.99
CA PHE A 179 -30.93 -32.21 13.75
C PHE A 179 -30.75 -30.96 12.86
N VAL A 180 -30.42 -31.15 11.58
CA VAL A 180 -30.36 -30.08 10.56
C VAL A 180 -31.70 -29.95 9.82
N ASP A 181 -32.42 -31.06 9.65
CA ASP A 181 -33.74 -31.11 8.98
C ASP A 181 -34.83 -30.37 9.78
N GLU A 182 -34.79 -30.44 11.12
CA GLU A 182 -35.81 -29.86 12.02
C GLU A 182 -35.68 -28.33 12.25
N LYS A 183 -35.19 -27.56 11.26
CA LYS A 183 -34.98 -26.11 11.42
C LYS A 183 -35.41 -25.17 10.28
N GLU A 184 -36.38 -25.56 9.47
CA GLU A 184 -37.21 -24.59 8.70
C GLU A 184 -38.37 -24.05 9.56
N PRO A 185 -38.55 -22.72 9.70
CA PRO A 185 -39.69 -22.14 10.40
C PRO A 185 -40.99 -22.17 9.55
N PRO A 186 -42.17 -22.35 10.16
CA PRO A 186 -43.42 -22.60 9.44
C PRO A 186 -43.93 -21.37 8.64
N LYS A 187 -44.13 -21.56 7.34
CA LYS A 187 -44.61 -20.57 6.37
C LYS A 187 -46.11 -20.25 6.57
N LYS A 188 -46.43 -19.15 7.26
CA LYS A 188 -47.81 -18.73 7.54
C LYS A 188 -48.44 -17.97 6.36
N LYS A 189 -49.24 -18.65 5.53
CA LYS A 189 -50.16 -18.03 4.55
C LYS A 189 -51.62 -18.26 4.93
N ARG A 190 -52.40 -17.19 5.09
CA ARG A 190 -53.85 -17.18 4.81
C ARG A 190 -54.32 -15.74 4.51
N SER A 191 -55.49 -15.60 3.89
CA SER A 191 -55.85 -14.46 3.05
C SER A 191 -57.09 -13.68 3.51
N SER A 192 -57.22 -12.46 2.97
CA SER A 192 -58.47 -11.80 2.52
C SER A 192 -59.62 -11.53 3.50
N SER A 193 -59.90 -10.24 3.74
CA SER A 193 -61.26 -9.66 3.69
C SER A 193 -61.20 -8.13 3.45
N LEU A 194 -62.31 -7.50 3.01
CA LEU A 194 -62.35 -6.10 2.52
C LEU A 194 -62.99 -5.08 3.49
N ARG A 195 -62.40 -3.86 3.51
CA ARG A 195 -63.07 -2.53 3.39
C ARG A 195 -61.95 -1.50 3.12
N GLY A 196 -61.97 -0.62 2.11
CA GLY A 196 -62.84 0.55 1.91
C GLY A 196 -62.38 1.72 2.83
N SER A 197 -61.97 2.92 2.39
CA SER A 197 -62.03 3.55 1.04
C SER A 197 -61.07 4.77 0.90
N SER A 198 -61.13 5.46 -0.26
CA SER A 198 -60.66 6.85 -0.57
C SER A 198 -59.15 7.18 -0.75
N MET A 199 -58.88 7.84 -1.89
CA MET A 199 -57.68 8.61 -2.31
C MET A 199 -57.87 10.12 -2.00
N PRO A 200 -56.93 11.07 -2.27
CA PRO A 200 -55.60 11.00 -2.93
C PRO A 200 -54.46 11.45 -1.96
N THR A 201 -53.29 12.08 -2.27
CA THR A 201 -52.71 12.75 -3.47
C THR A 201 -51.17 12.84 -3.36
N THR A 202 -50.47 13.02 -4.49
CA THR A 202 -49.07 13.55 -4.61
C THR A 202 -49.09 15.05 -4.97
N PRO A 203 -48.06 15.87 -4.67
CA PRO A 203 -46.82 15.88 -5.47
C PRO A 203 -45.52 16.25 -4.69
N MET A 204 -44.42 16.49 -5.42
CA MET A 204 -43.08 16.87 -4.94
C MET A 204 -42.98 18.32 -4.43
N SER A 205 -41.98 18.65 -3.58
CA SER A 205 -40.85 19.53 -3.97
C SER A 205 -39.79 19.81 -2.88
N ASN A 206 -38.54 19.99 -3.35
CA ASN A 206 -37.48 20.95 -2.97
C ASN A 206 -37.06 21.25 -1.50
N HIS A 207 -35.79 20.91 -1.24
CA HIS A 207 -34.69 21.82 -0.84
C HIS A 207 -34.96 23.07 0.04
N ARG A 208 -34.47 23.01 1.28
CA ARG A 208 -33.50 23.90 2.00
C ARG A 208 -33.30 23.27 3.40
N GLY A 209 -32.22 23.45 4.15
CA GLY A 209 -31.02 24.31 4.03
C GLY A 209 -30.60 24.72 5.45
N LEU A 210 -29.33 25.13 5.65
CA LEU A 210 -28.71 25.47 6.96
C LEU A 210 -28.50 24.29 7.93
N ASP A 211 -27.46 24.26 8.79
CA ASP A 211 -26.08 24.80 8.69
C ASP A 211 -25.19 24.19 9.79
N VAL A 212 -23.85 24.34 9.67
CA VAL A 212 -22.83 24.39 10.76
C VAL A 212 -22.79 23.20 11.77
N GLU A 213 -21.67 22.55 12.10
CA GLU A 213 -20.39 23.12 12.57
C GLU A 213 -19.18 22.20 12.28
N ARG A 214 -17.95 22.74 12.37
CA ARG A 214 -16.69 21.99 12.17
C ARG A 214 -15.74 22.22 13.37
N PRO A 215 -15.24 21.17 14.05
CA PRO A 215 -14.33 21.33 15.18
C PRO A 215 -13.01 22.03 14.82
N VAL A 216 -12.55 22.87 15.75
CA VAL A 216 -11.30 23.65 15.65
C VAL A 216 -10.08 22.78 16.00
N ARG A 217 -8.95 22.97 15.29
CA ARG A 217 -7.64 22.48 15.74
C ARG A 217 -6.98 23.51 16.65
N PRO A 218 -6.43 23.13 17.82
CA PRO A 218 -5.59 24.02 18.63
C PRO A 218 -4.26 24.29 17.91
N ASP A 219 -3.69 25.47 18.16
CA ASP A 219 -2.46 25.93 17.54
C ASP A 219 -1.20 25.66 18.39
N ARG A 220 -0.06 25.86 17.75
CA ARG A 220 1.33 25.63 18.08
C ARG A 220 1.82 26.42 19.31
N SER A 221 2.59 25.75 20.17
CA SER A 221 3.57 26.41 21.04
C SER A 221 4.97 26.02 20.57
N GLY A 222 5.88 26.99 20.46
CA GLY A 222 7.27 26.79 20.08
C GLY A 222 8.19 27.28 21.19
N SER A 223 9.04 26.40 21.70
CA SER A 223 10.13 26.78 22.60
C SER A 223 11.33 27.27 21.77
N VAL A 224 11.70 28.54 21.95
CA VAL A 224 13.04 29.02 21.59
C VAL A 224 14.07 28.27 22.45
N ILE A 225 15.25 28.01 21.90
CA ILE A 225 16.40 27.50 22.62
C ILE A 225 17.57 28.45 22.30
N ASP A 226 17.94 29.28 23.27
CA ASP A 226 19.13 30.12 23.17
C ASP A 226 20.38 29.24 23.33
N ILE A 227 21.42 29.51 22.52
CA ILE A 227 22.77 28.97 22.72
C ILE A 227 23.73 30.15 22.69
N GLU A 228 24.34 30.41 23.85
CA GLU A 228 25.46 31.31 24.04
C GLU A 228 26.74 30.50 24.31
N ASN A 229 27.91 31.08 24.01
CA ASN A 229 29.26 30.52 24.12
C ASN A 229 29.64 29.48 23.04
#